data_AF-A0A4V2APM7-F1
#
_entry.id   AF-A0A4V2APM7-F1
#
_cell.length_a   1.000
_cell.length_b   1.000
_cell.length_c   1.000
_cell.angle_alpha   90.00
_cell.angle_beta   90.00
_cell.angle_gamma   90.00
#
_symmetry.space_group_name_H-M   'P 1'
#
loop_
_entity.id
_entity.type
_entity.pdbx_description
1 polymer ?
#
loop_
_entity_poly.entity_id
_entity_poly.type
_entity_poly.pdbx_seq_one_letter_code
_entity_poly.pdbx_strand_id
1 'polypeptide(L)'
;MKHLAALNKYFWKYKFRLSVGILFIIISNYFGVLAPQITGFIIDFVQRSLPGYVPLENRRSYDVLVQEFINWIENIQLQPLQIVLFSGALILALALLRGFFMFLMRQTIIVMSRHIEYDQKNEVFDHYQKLDATFYKTHSTGDLMSRMAEDVSRVRQFTGPAIMYLINLITLIGMSVFFMWKRDAELTLYVLSPLPILAITIYIVNNIIHKKSEAVQAALGSLT
;
A
#
# COMPACT_ATOMS: atom_id res chain seq x y z
N MET A 1 -7.18 -6.53 -21.48
CA MET A 1 -7.46 -5.27 -20.74
C MET A 1 -8.84 -4.65 -21.05
N LYS A 2 -9.51 -4.92 -22.20
CA LYS A 2 -10.86 -4.36 -22.49
C LYS A 2 -11.94 -4.75 -21.47
N HIS A 3 -11.86 -5.94 -20.86
CA HIS A 3 -12.85 -6.41 -19.88
C HIS A 3 -12.88 -5.61 -18.57
N LEU A 4 -11.80 -4.91 -18.20
CA LEU A 4 -11.76 -4.06 -17.00
C LEU A 4 -12.33 -2.66 -17.25
N ALA A 5 -12.55 -2.27 -18.51
CA ALA A 5 -13.07 -0.95 -18.85
C ALA A 5 -14.50 -0.73 -18.34
N ALA A 6 -15.28 -1.80 -18.16
CA ALA A 6 -16.61 -1.75 -17.55
C ALA A 6 -16.58 -1.16 -16.13
N LEU A 7 -15.48 -1.34 -15.39
CA LEU A 7 -15.32 -0.80 -14.04
C LEU A 7 -15.09 0.71 -14.01
N ASN A 8 -14.70 1.31 -15.14
CA ASN A 8 -14.38 2.73 -15.22
C ASN A 8 -15.58 3.62 -14.87
N LYS A 9 -16.80 3.17 -15.19
CA LYS A 9 -18.06 3.82 -14.80
C LYS A 9 -18.14 4.01 -13.28
N TYR A 10 -17.80 2.97 -12.51
CA TYR A 10 -17.83 3.03 -11.04
C TYR A 10 -16.68 3.86 -10.46
N PHE A 11 -15.48 3.77 -11.04
CA PHE A 11 -14.37 4.64 -10.62
C PHE A 11 -14.68 6.12 -10.83
N TRP A 12 -15.34 6.48 -11.93
CA TRP A 12 -15.81 7.84 -12.17
C TRP A 12 -16.91 8.27 -11.19
N LYS A 13 -17.88 7.40 -10.90
CA LYS A 13 -18.94 7.65 -9.91
C LYS A 13 -18.35 7.94 -8.52
N TYR A 14 -17.31 7.22 -8.11
CA TYR A 14 -16.69 7.37 -6.80
C TYR A 14 -15.32 8.08 -6.81
N LYS A 15 -15.02 8.87 -7.84
CA LYS A 15 -13.69 9.50 -8.03
C LYS A 15 -13.18 10.25 -6.81
N PHE A 16 -14.05 10.96 -6.11
CA PHE A 16 -13.67 11.72 -4.91
C PHE A 16 -13.18 10.82 -3.79
N ARG A 17 -13.86 9.69 -3.53
CA ARG A 17 -13.44 8.74 -2.50
C ARG A 17 -12.13 8.07 -2.87
N LEU A 18 -11.95 7.75 -4.15
CA LEU A 18 -10.71 7.18 -4.65
C LEU A 18 -9.55 8.17 -4.51
N SER A 19 -9.68 9.40 -5.02
CA SER A 19 -8.63 10.43 -4.95
C SER A 19 -8.25 10.78 -3.51
N VAL A 20 -9.23 10.96 -2.62
CA VAL A 20 -8.98 11.22 -1.19
C VAL A 20 -8.29 10.01 -0.54
N GLY A 21 -8.71 8.79 -0.87
CA GLY A 21 -8.05 7.58 -0.40
C GLY A 21 -6.59 7.47 -0.83
N ILE A 22 -6.29 7.80 -2.09
CA ILE A 22 -4.92 7.84 -2.62
C ILE A 22 -4.08 8.87 -1.85
N LEU A 23 -4.62 10.06 -1.61
CA LEU A 23 -3.96 11.09 -0.84
C LEU A 23 -3.65 10.62 0.60
N PHE A 24 -4.59 9.94 1.27
CA PHE A 24 -4.33 9.36 2.60
C PHE A 24 -3.27 8.25 2.58
N ILE A 25 -3.21 7.42 1.52
CA ILE A 25 -2.12 6.45 1.36
C ILE A 25 -0.78 7.18 1.28
N ILE A 26 -0.68 8.23 0.46
CA ILE A 26 0.54 9.02 0.29
C ILE A 26 0.99 9.62 1.61
N ILE A 27 0.08 10.28 2.32
CA ILE A 27 0.35 10.91 3.61
C ILE A 27 0.76 9.87 4.67
N SER A 28 0.07 8.73 4.76
CA SER A 28 0.40 7.69 5.73
C SER A 28 1.79 7.09 5.48
N ASN A 29 2.16 6.89 4.22
CA ASN A 29 3.50 6.41 3.86
C ASN A 29 4.56 7.47 4.14
N TYR A 30 4.28 8.74 3.85
CA TYR A 30 5.18 9.84 4.18
C TYR A 30 5.53 9.86 5.67
N PHE A 31 4.54 9.85 6.57
CA PHE A 31 4.78 9.74 8.02
C PHE A 31 5.53 8.46 8.42
N GLY A 32 5.27 7.35 7.73
CA GLY A 32 5.99 6.09 7.93
C GLY A 32 7.48 6.18 7.61
N VAL A 33 7.88 7.01 6.65
CA VAL A 33 9.27 7.20 6.22
C VAL A 33 10.02 8.23 7.09
N LEU A 34 9.31 9.12 7.79
CA LEU A 34 9.94 10.08 8.71
C LEU A 34 10.51 9.42 9.98
N ALA A 35 9.84 8.39 10.51
CA ALA A 35 10.28 7.75 11.75
C ALA A 35 11.72 7.17 11.68
N PRO A 36 12.13 6.42 10.63
CA PRO A 36 13.52 5.99 10.46
C PRO A 36 14.53 7.14 10.39
N GLN A 37 14.15 8.30 9.84
CA GLN A 37 15.03 9.46 9.75
C GLN A 37 15.31 10.05 11.14
N ILE A 38 14.26 10.19 11.96
CA ILE A 38 14.39 10.66 13.35
C ILE A 38 15.20 9.66 14.17
N THR A 39 14.94 8.36 14.01
CA THR A 39 15.77 7.32 14.66
C THR A 39 17.24 7.46 14.28
N GLY A 40 17.54 7.72 13.01
CA GLY A 40 18.91 7.96 12.56
C GLY A 40 19.55 9.20 13.19
N PHE A 41 18.78 10.27 13.42
CA PHE A 41 19.24 11.44 14.17
C PHE A 41 19.52 11.13 15.64
N ILE A 42 18.63 10.39 16.31
CA ILE A 42 18.82 10.00 17.72
C ILE A 42 20.11 9.17 17.89
N ILE A 43 20.32 8.18 17.01
CA ILE A 43 21.52 7.33 17.03
C ILE A 43 22.78 8.19 16.93
N ASP A 44 22.81 9.14 15.99
CA ASP A 44 23.97 10.03 15.82
C ASP A 44 24.20 10.93 17.02
N PHE A 45 23.12 11.48 17.55
CA PHE A 45 23.18 12.37 18.70
C PHE A 45 23.77 11.64 19.92
N VAL A 46 23.32 10.41 20.16
CA VAL A 46 23.88 9.56 21.22
C VAL A 46 25.33 9.17 20.91
N GLN A 47 25.64 8.83 19.66
CA GLN A 47 27.00 8.42 19.26
C GLN A 47 28.02 9.57 19.39
N ARG A 48 27.61 10.82 19.12
CA ARG A 48 28.42 12.04 19.36
C ARG A 48 28.80 12.22 20.83
N SER A 49 28.00 11.69 21.74
CA SER A 49 28.24 11.76 23.18
C SER A 49 29.20 10.67 23.68
N LEU A 50 29.58 9.70 22.83
CA LEU A 50 30.49 8.61 23.16
C LEU A 50 31.94 8.94 22.73
N PRO A 51 32.96 8.53 23.52
CA PRO A 51 34.36 8.72 23.15
C PRO A 51 34.71 7.88 21.91
N GLY A 52 35.35 8.49 20.91
CA GLY A 52 35.73 7.85 19.63
C GLY A 52 34.82 8.16 18.45
N TYR A 53 33.92 9.14 18.55
CA TYR A 53 33.08 9.58 17.43
C TYR A 53 33.90 10.22 16.31
N VAL A 54 33.82 9.64 15.12
CA VAL A 54 34.29 10.28 13.88
C VAL A 54 33.10 10.97 13.22
N PRO A 55 33.12 12.31 13.05
CA PRO A 55 32.03 13.01 12.39
C PRO A 55 31.90 12.54 10.94
N LEU A 56 30.69 12.10 10.57
CA LEU A 56 30.36 11.81 9.18
C LEU A 56 30.40 13.12 8.39
N GLU A 57 31.28 13.19 7.40
CA GLU A 57 31.55 14.38 6.58
C GLU A 57 30.35 14.80 5.69
N ASN A 58 29.44 13.86 5.45
CA ASN A 58 28.28 14.08 4.59
C ASN A 58 27.08 14.62 5.40
N ARG A 59 26.61 15.84 5.05
CA ARG A 59 25.40 16.42 5.63
C ARG A 59 24.21 15.53 5.28
N ARG A 60 23.69 14.81 6.27
CA ARG A 60 22.49 13.99 6.11
C ARG A 60 21.36 14.85 5.59
N SER A 61 20.89 14.54 4.38
CA SER A 61 19.73 15.21 3.78
C SER A 61 18.46 14.64 4.41
N TYR A 62 18.14 15.11 5.61
CA TYR A 62 16.87 14.82 6.25
C TYR A 62 15.72 15.47 5.47
N ASP A 63 14.51 14.92 5.60
CA ASP A 63 13.31 15.56 5.09
C ASP A 63 13.09 16.93 5.76
N VAL A 64 12.42 17.85 5.07
CA VAL A 64 12.15 19.22 5.54
C VAL A 64 11.54 19.22 6.95
N LEU A 65 10.56 18.35 7.22
CA LEU A 65 9.93 18.31 8.56
C LEU A 65 10.90 17.85 9.66
N VAL A 66 11.81 16.95 9.32
CA VAL A 66 12.82 16.47 10.27
C VAL A 66 13.90 17.53 10.47
N GLN A 67 14.29 18.25 9.41
CA GLN A 67 15.23 19.37 9.51
C GLN A 67 14.68 20.49 10.39
N GLU A 68 13.43 20.90 10.18
CA GLU A 68 12.76 21.91 11.01
C GLU A 68 12.72 21.49 12.49
N PHE A 69 12.43 20.22 12.76
CA PHE A 69 12.46 19.68 14.12
C PHE A 69 13.87 19.70 14.73
N ILE A 70 14.90 19.31 13.96
CA ILE A 70 16.30 19.33 14.41
C ILE A 70 16.72 20.77 14.73
N ASN A 71 16.46 21.72 13.82
CA ASN A 71 16.77 23.13 14.02
C ASN A 71 16.07 23.69 15.26
N TRP A 72 14.80 23.32 15.48
CA TRP A 72 14.05 23.71 16.66
C TRP A 72 14.67 23.18 17.96
N ILE A 73 15.09 21.90 17.98
CA ILE A 73 15.77 21.31 19.14
C ILE A 73 17.13 21.97 19.39
N GLU A 74 17.93 22.17 18.35
CA GLU A 74 19.27 22.76 18.46
C GLU A 74 19.22 24.20 18.98
N ASN A 75 18.20 24.97 18.59
CA ASN A 75 17.99 26.34 19.06
C ASN A 75 17.68 26.43 20.57
N ILE A 76 17.07 25.40 21.16
CA ILE A 76 16.62 25.43 22.57
C ILE A 76 17.73 24.93 23.53
N GLN A 77 18.85 24.40 23.02
CA GLN A 77 19.98 23.92 23.83
C GLN A 77 19.55 23.00 24.99
N LEU A 78 18.71 22.02 24.68
CA LEU A 78 18.20 21.06 25.66
C LEU A 78 19.28 20.07 26.14
N GLN A 79 19.05 19.49 27.33
CA GLN A 79 19.91 18.42 27.86
C GLN A 79 19.84 17.16 26.98
N PRO A 80 20.92 16.35 26.88
CA PRO A 80 20.94 15.17 26.00
C PRO A 80 19.80 14.17 26.25
N LEU A 81 19.43 13.94 27.50
CA LEU A 81 18.31 13.06 27.87
C LEU A 81 16.96 13.60 27.37
N GLN A 82 16.76 14.92 27.41
CA GLN A 82 15.53 15.55 26.97
C GLN A 82 15.37 15.44 25.45
N ILE A 83 16.46 15.56 24.69
CA ILE A 83 16.46 15.41 23.22
C ILE A 83 15.97 14.02 22.81
N VAL A 84 16.47 12.98 23.49
CA VAL A 84 16.04 11.59 23.24
C VAL A 84 14.56 11.41 23.59
N LEU A 85 14.09 11.96 24.72
CA LEU A 85 12.69 11.88 25.13
C LEU A 85 11.74 12.60 24.15
N PHE A 86 12.06 13.83 23.75
CA PHE A 86 11.26 14.58 22.77
C PHE A 86 11.24 13.89 21.40
N SER A 87 12.37 13.36 20.95
CA SER A 87 12.44 12.61 19.69
C SER A 87 11.64 11.32 19.75
N GLY A 88 11.66 10.61 20.89
CA GLY A 88 10.81 9.44 21.14
C GLY A 88 9.32 9.79 21.14
N ALA A 89 8.93 10.88 21.79
CA ALA A 89 7.56 11.38 21.78
C ALA A 89 7.10 11.77 20.35
N LEU A 90 7.99 12.36 19.55
CA LEU A 90 7.72 12.67 18.14
C LEU A 90 7.51 11.40 17.31
N ILE A 91 8.34 10.36 17.48
CA ILE A 91 8.14 9.07 16.80
C ILE A 91 6.77 8.47 17.15
N LEU A 92 6.37 8.52 18.41
CA LEU A 92 5.05 8.07 18.85
C LEU A 92 3.93 8.89 18.21
N ALA A 93 4.05 10.22 18.18
CA ALA A 93 3.08 11.10 17.53
C ALA A 93 2.96 10.81 16.02
N LEU A 94 4.08 10.61 15.32
CA LEU A 94 4.10 10.22 13.90
C LEU A 94 3.49 8.85 13.67
N ALA A 95 3.71 7.88 14.56
CA ALA A 95 3.09 6.57 14.49
C ALA A 95 1.56 6.65 14.66
N LEU A 96 1.08 7.48 15.59
CA LEU A 96 -0.36 7.73 15.78
C LEU A 96 -0.98 8.43 14.56
N LEU A 97 -0.32 9.46 14.02
CA LEU A 97 -0.75 10.13 12.80
C LEU A 97 -0.81 9.16 11.63
N ARG A 98 0.25 8.36 11.41
CA ARG A 98 0.25 7.29 10.41
C ARG A 98 -0.93 6.34 10.61
N GLY A 99 -1.16 5.87 11.84
CA GLY A 99 -2.27 4.98 12.17
C GLY A 99 -3.63 5.60 11.85
N PHE A 100 -3.81 6.88 12.14
CA PHE A 100 -5.01 7.64 11.80
C PHE A 100 -5.24 7.72 10.29
N PHE A 101 -4.21 8.07 9.50
CA PHE A 101 -4.32 8.09 8.04
C PHE A 101 -4.52 6.69 7.44
N MET A 102 -3.93 5.65 8.05
CA MET A 102 -4.19 4.26 7.67
C MET A 102 -5.64 3.84 7.94
N PHE A 103 -6.26 4.35 9.00
CA PHE A 103 -7.68 4.17 9.23
C PHE A 103 -8.51 4.91 8.18
N LEU A 104 -8.20 6.18 7.90
CA LEU A 104 -8.91 6.98 6.92
C LEU A 104 -8.82 6.42 5.50
N MET A 105 -7.65 5.95 5.05
CA MET A 105 -7.51 5.32 3.73
C MET A 105 -8.37 4.05 3.62
N ARG A 106 -8.51 3.28 4.72
CA ARG A 106 -9.37 2.09 4.76
C ARG A 106 -10.85 2.49 4.70
N GLN A 107 -11.24 3.50 5.48
CA GLN A 107 -12.60 4.03 5.47
C GLN A 107 -13.00 4.61 4.13
N THR A 108 -12.08 5.15 3.34
CA THR A 108 -12.41 5.66 2.00
C THR A 108 -12.42 4.55 0.96
N ILE A 109 -11.29 3.86 0.74
CA ILE A 109 -11.13 2.92 -0.39
C ILE A 109 -11.92 1.62 -0.16
N ILE A 110 -11.88 1.04 1.04
CA ILE A 110 -12.57 -0.23 1.28
C ILE A 110 -14.09 -0.02 1.28
N VAL A 111 -14.58 1.04 1.90
CA VAL A 111 -16.02 1.36 1.90
C VAL A 111 -16.48 1.74 0.48
N MET A 112 -15.68 2.48 -0.29
CA MET A 112 -15.95 2.71 -1.70
C MET A 112 -16.12 1.39 -2.46
N SER A 113 -15.21 0.43 -2.28
CA SER A 113 -15.32 -0.88 -2.95
C SER A 113 -16.62 -1.62 -2.59
N ARG A 114 -17.13 -1.46 -1.36
CA ARG A 114 -18.42 -2.03 -0.94
C ARG A 114 -19.61 -1.37 -1.62
N HIS A 115 -19.59 -0.05 -1.82
CA HIS A 115 -20.63 0.62 -2.60
C HIS A 115 -20.59 0.22 -4.08
N ILE A 116 -19.40 0.05 -4.64
CA ILE A 116 -19.22 -0.48 -6.01
C ILE A 116 -19.76 -1.91 -6.12
N GLU A 117 -19.51 -2.77 -5.12
CA GLU A 117 -20.08 -4.12 -5.04
C GLU A 117 -21.62 -4.09 -5.01
N TYR A 118 -22.19 -3.21 -4.18
CA TYR A 118 -23.65 -3.03 -4.07
C TYR A 118 -24.27 -2.58 -5.40
N ASP A 119 -23.70 -1.56 -6.04
CA ASP A 119 -24.18 -1.06 -7.33
C ASP A 119 -24.11 -2.13 -8.42
N GLN A 120 -23.02 -2.91 -8.47
CA GLN A 120 -22.88 -4.02 -9.41
C GLN A 120 -23.91 -5.11 -9.18
N LYS A 121 -24.15 -5.50 -7.93
CA LYS A 121 -25.18 -6.50 -7.60
C LYS A 121 -26.57 -6.04 -8.03
N ASN A 122 -26.91 -4.77 -7.80
CA ASN A 122 -28.19 -4.22 -8.24
C ASN A 122 -28.31 -4.20 -9.78
N GLU A 123 -27.26 -3.79 -10.50
CA GLU A 123 -27.28 -3.73 -11.96
C GLU A 123 -27.45 -5.13 -12.59
N VAL A 124 -26.77 -6.14 -12.03
CA VAL A 124 -26.92 -7.55 -12.44
C VAL A 124 -28.32 -8.07 -12.10
N PHE A 125 -28.82 -7.79 -10.91
CA PHE A 125 -30.14 -8.23 -10.46
C PHE A 125 -31.28 -7.62 -11.30
N ASP A 126 -31.21 -6.32 -11.60
CA ASP A 126 -32.16 -5.64 -12.47
C ASP A 126 -32.12 -6.17 -13.91
N HIS A 127 -30.96 -6.60 -14.38
CA HIS A 127 -30.84 -7.25 -15.67
C HIS A 127 -31.49 -8.63 -15.67
N TYR A 128 -31.21 -9.45 -14.64
CA TYR A 128 -31.81 -10.79 -14.50
C TYR A 128 -33.34 -10.71 -14.48
N GLN A 129 -33.94 -9.78 -13.73
CA GLN A 129 -35.40 -9.63 -13.68
C GLN A 129 -36.08 -9.38 -15.05
N LYS A 130 -35.32 -8.88 -16.05
CA LYS A 130 -35.85 -8.59 -17.40
C LYS A 130 -35.66 -9.75 -18.38
N LEU A 131 -34.96 -10.82 -17.99
CA LEU A 131 -34.72 -11.98 -18.84
C LEU A 131 -35.99 -12.85 -18.93
N ASP A 132 -36.14 -13.53 -20.06
CA ASP A 132 -37.31 -14.34 -20.36
C ASP A 132 -37.25 -15.73 -19.70
N ALA A 133 -38.39 -16.42 -19.65
CA ALA A 133 -38.47 -17.74 -19.03
C ALA A 133 -37.57 -18.80 -19.71
N THR A 134 -37.22 -18.62 -21.00
CA THR A 134 -36.33 -19.55 -21.72
C THR A 134 -34.90 -19.48 -21.19
N PHE A 135 -34.43 -18.29 -20.83
CA PHE A 135 -33.13 -18.11 -20.19
C PHE A 135 -33.03 -18.92 -18.89
N TYR A 136 -34.04 -18.84 -18.03
CA TYR A 136 -34.08 -19.56 -16.75
C TYR A 136 -34.29 -21.07 -16.87
N LYS A 137 -34.79 -21.56 -18.01
CA LYS A 137 -34.85 -22.99 -18.31
C LYS A 137 -33.50 -23.56 -18.74
N THR A 138 -32.65 -22.73 -19.34
CA THR A 138 -31.33 -23.13 -19.86
C THR A 138 -30.20 -22.88 -18.87
N HIS A 139 -30.39 -21.97 -17.91
CA HIS A 139 -29.39 -21.60 -16.90
C HIS A 139 -29.89 -21.92 -15.48
N SER A 140 -29.07 -22.62 -14.70
CA SER A 140 -29.39 -22.95 -13.31
C SER A 140 -29.41 -21.69 -12.44
N THR A 141 -30.47 -21.54 -11.63
CA THR A 141 -30.58 -20.46 -10.64
C THR A 141 -29.39 -20.45 -9.67
N GLY A 142 -28.85 -21.62 -9.33
CA GLY A 142 -27.67 -21.73 -8.47
C GLY A 142 -26.41 -21.10 -9.08
N ASP A 143 -26.21 -21.27 -10.39
CA ASP A 143 -25.09 -20.63 -11.11
C ASP A 143 -25.26 -19.11 -11.14
N LEU A 144 -26.48 -18.62 -11.41
CA LEU A 144 -26.77 -17.17 -11.39
C LEU A 144 -26.53 -16.55 -10.01
N MET A 145 -26.91 -17.24 -8.93
CA MET A 145 -26.63 -16.81 -7.56
C MET A 145 -25.13 -16.83 -7.25
N SER A 146 -24.42 -17.88 -7.66
CA SER A 146 -22.98 -18.00 -7.46
C SER A 146 -22.22 -16.85 -8.12
N ARG A 147 -22.52 -16.55 -9.39
CA ARG A 147 -21.92 -15.40 -10.10
C ARG A 147 -22.17 -14.07 -9.39
N MET A 148 -23.38 -13.86 -8.88
CA MET A 148 -23.72 -12.62 -8.16
C MET A 148 -23.02 -12.53 -6.79
N ALA A 149 -22.85 -13.65 -6.08
CA ALA A 149 -22.25 -13.68 -4.76
C ALA A 149 -20.71 -13.72 -4.80
N GLU A 150 -20.13 -14.59 -5.62
CA GLU A 150 -18.70 -14.87 -5.69
C GLU A 150 -17.98 -13.96 -6.68
N ASP A 151 -18.40 -13.94 -7.96
CA ASP A 151 -17.65 -13.23 -8.99
C ASP A 151 -17.67 -11.72 -8.76
N VAL A 152 -18.82 -11.15 -8.39
CA VAL A 152 -18.91 -9.72 -8.04
C VAL A 152 -18.04 -9.39 -6.81
N SER A 153 -17.95 -10.32 -5.84
CA SER A 153 -17.06 -10.15 -4.68
C SER A 153 -15.59 -10.23 -5.06
N ARG A 154 -15.20 -11.08 -6.02
CA ARG A 154 -13.83 -11.12 -6.59
C ARG A 154 -13.50 -9.80 -7.29
N VAL A 155 -14.44 -9.24 -8.06
CA VAL A 155 -14.29 -7.92 -8.69
C VAL A 155 -14.12 -6.82 -7.63
N ARG A 156 -14.84 -6.89 -6.51
CA ARG A 156 -14.62 -5.97 -5.38
C ARG A 156 -13.20 -6.07 -4.83
N GLN A 157 -12.65 -7.27 -4.67
CA GLN A 157 -11.28 -7.44 -4.17
C GLN A 157 -10.25 -6.71 -5.04
N PHE A 158 -10.48 -6.68 -6.36
CA PHE A 158 -9.68 -5.87 -7.28
C PHE A 158 -9.90 -4.36 -7.06
N THR A 159 -11.15 -3.90 -7.05
CA THR A 159 -11.47 -2.45 -6.96
C THR A 159 -11.16 -1.79 -5.61
N GLY A 160 -10.99 -2.56 -4.54
CA GLY A 160 -10.63 -2.05 -3.21
C GLY A 160 -9.22 -2.45 -2.78
N PRO A 161 -9.05 -3.62 -2.13
CA PRO A 161 -7.76 -4.06 -1.61
C PRO A 161 -6.62 -4.05 -2.61
N ALA A 162 -6.80 -4.58 -3.83
CA ALA A 162 -5.69 -4.68 -4.79
C ALA A 162 -5.17 -3.29 -5.19
N ILE A 163 -6.06 -2.34 -5.49
CA ILE A 163 -5.69 -0.96 -5.78
C ILE A 163 -5.03 -0.30 -4.57
N MET A 164 -5.60 -0.46 -3.37
CA MET A 164 -5.04 0.10 -2.14
C MET A 164 -3.60 -0.38 -1.90
N TYR A 165 -3.35 -1.69 -2.03
CA TYR A 165 -2.03 -2.27 -1.84
C TYR A 165 -1.04 -1.87 -2.93
N LEU A 166 -1.48 -1.81 -4.19
CA LEU A 166 -0.63 -1.38 -5.30
C LEU A 166 -0.16 0.08 -5.11
N ILE A 167 -1.07 0.98 -4.76
CA ILE A 167 -0.74 2.39 -4.53
C ILE A 167 0.15 2.53 -3.30
N ASN A 168 -0.14 1.79 -2.22
CA ASN A 168 0.72 1.76 -1.04
C ASN A 168 2.13 1.26 -1.37
N LEU A 169 2.25 0.19 -2.15
CA LEU A 169 3.53 -0.38 -2.58
C LEU A 169 4.34 0.64 -3.38
N ILE A 170 3.75 1.23 -4.42
CA ILE A 170 4.43 2.20 -5.30
C ILE A 170 4.87 3.42 -4.49
N THR A 171 3.99 3.94 -3.64
CA THR A 171 4.29 5.12 -2.81
C THR A 171 5.40 4.83 -1.82
N LEU A 172 5.30 3.71 -1.09
CA LEU A 172 6.28 3.34 -0.06
C LEU A 172 7.65 3.10 -0.67
N ILE A 173 7.73 2.30 -1.74
CA ILE A 173 9.00 2.05 -2.43
C ILE A 173 9.55 3.34 -3.02
N GLY A 174 8.72 4.13 -3.72
CA GLY A 174 9.13 5.38 -4.34
C GLY A 174 9.70 6.37 -3.32
N MET A 175 9.01 6.59 -2.20
CA MET A 175 9.50 7.46 -1.13
C MET A 175 10.75 6.89 -0.45
N SER A 176 10.75 5.60 -0.11
CA SER A 176 11.88 4.98 0.59
C SER A 176 13.15 5.05 -0.25
N VAL A 177 13.09 4.65 -1.52
CA VAL A 177 14.24 4.70 -2.45
C VAL A 177 14.68 6.14 -2.68
N PHE A 178 13.76 7.10 -2.81
CA PHE A 178 14.11 8.51 -2.97
C PHE A 178 14.91 9.06 -1.78
N PHE A 179 14.46 8.80 -0.54
CA PHE A 179 15.18 9.25 0.65
C PHE A 179 16.47 8.48 0.91
N MET A 180 16.52 7.18 0.59
CA MET A 180 17.74 6.39 0.65
C MET A 180 18.80 6.93 -0.32
N TRP A 181 18.42 7.17 -1.57
CA TRP A 181 19.33 7.70 -2.59
C TRP A 181 19.87 9.09 -2.23
N LYS A 182 19.01 9.97 -1.68
CA LYS A 182 19.44 11.28 -1.18
C LYS A 182 20.42 11.20 0.00
N ARG A 183 20.35 10.14 0.81
CA ARG A 183 21.24 9.94 1.96
C ARG A 183 22.59 9.41 1.53
N ASP A 184 22.60 8.32 0.77
CA ASP A 184 23.82 7.69 0.26
C ASP A 184 23.47 6.81 -0.94
N ALA A 185 23.92 7.19 -2.13
CA ALA A 185 23.62 6.46 -3.36
C ALA A 185 24.35 5.11 -3.44
N GLU A 186 25.56 5.01 -2.89
CA GLU A 186 26.40 3.81 -2.95
C GLU A 186 25.82 2.70 -2.06
N LEU A 187 25.52 3.03 -0.79
CA LEU A 187 24.84 2.10 0.12
C LEU A 187 23.46 1.69 -0.40
N THR A 188 22.73 2.62 -1.02
CA THR A 188 21.42 2.35 -1.61
C THR A 188 21.52 1.32 -2.73
N LEU A 189 22.49 1.45 -3.62
CA LEU A 189 22.74 0.48 -4.69
C LEU A 189 23.08 -0.91 -4.15
N TYR A 190 23.92 -1.00 -3.11
CA TYR A 190 24.22 -2.28 -2.47
C TYR A 190 22.95 -2.95 -1.92
N VAL A 191 22.08 -2.19 -1.25
CA VAL A 191 20.81 -2.70 -0.69
C VAL A 191 19.79 -3.07 -1.79
N LEU A 192 19.75 -2.34 -2.91
CA LEU A 192 18.84 -2.62 -4.02
C LEU A 192 19.31 -3.77 -4.93
N SER A 193 20.62 -4.05 -4.98
CA SER A 193 21.19 -5.07 -5.86
C SER A 193 20.58 -6.49 -5.76
N PRO A 194 20.11 -6.99 -4.60
CA PRO A 194 19.50 -8.32 -4.51
C PRO A 194 18.04 -8.34 -5.01
N LEU A 195 17.37 -7.18 -5.12
CA LEU A 195 15.95 -7.11 -5.48
C LEU A 195 15.65 -7.59 -6.92
N PRO A 196 16.44 -7.26 -7.96
CA PRO A 196 16.27 -7.84 -9.29
C PRO A 196 16.38 -9.37 -9.29
N ILE A 197 17.33 -9.93 -8.54
CA ILE A 197 17.53 -11.39 -8.45
C ILE A 197 16.32 -12.05 -7.78
N LEU A 198 15.82 -11.45 -6.70
CA LEU A 198 14.59 -11.88 -6.03
C LEU A 198 13.38 -11.81 -6.97
N ALA A 199 13.23 -10.72 -7.73
CA ALA A 199 12.14 -10.54 -8.68
C ALA A 199 12.15 -11.60 -9.78
N ILE A 200 13.31 -11.90 -10.36
CA ILE A 200 13.47 -12.96 -11.37
C ILE A 200 13.14 -14.33 -10.76
N THR A 201 13.63 -14.62 -9.56
CA THR A 201 13.37 -15.89 -8.86
C THR A 201 11.88 -16.07 -8.59
N ILE A 202 11.21 -15.04 -8.08
CA ILE A 202 9.76 -15.04 -7.84
C ILE A 202 9.00 -15.26 -9.14
N TYR A 203 9.41 -14.61 -10.23
CA TYR A 203 8.78 -14.78 -11.54
C TYR A 203 8.85 -16.24 -12.03
N ILE A 204 10.01 -16.87 -11.92
CA ILE A 204 10.20 -18.29 -12.30
C ILE A 204 9.31 -19.20 -11.45
N VAL A 205 9.35 -19.02 -10.12
CA VAL A 205 8.55 -19.84 -9.19
C VAL A 205 7.05 -19.66 -9.45
N ASN A 206 6.58 -18.43 -9.67
CA ASN A 206 5.18 -18.17 -9.93
C ASN A 206 4.70 -18.83 -11.23
N ASN A 207 5.53 -18.83 -12.28
CA ASN A 207 5.21 -19.51 -13.53
C ASN A 207 5.10 -21.04 -13.34
N ILE A 208 5.97 -21.63 -12.52
CA ILE A 208 5.90 -23.06 -12.17
C ILE A 208 4.61 -23.35 -11.40
N ILE A 209 4.27 -22.52 -10.41
CA ILE A 209 3.05 -22.67 -9.61
C ILE A 209 1.81 -22.61 -10.51
N HIS A 210 1.72 -21.64 -11.42
CA HIS A 210 0.57 -21.53 -12.33
C HIS A 210 0.41 -22.78 -13.19
N LYS A 211 1.48 -23.26 -13.84
CA LYS A 211 1.43 -24.49 -14.64
C LYS A 211 1.01 -25.72 -13.83
N LYS A 212 1.52 -25.86 -12.61
CA LYS A 212 1.17 -26.97 -11.71
C LYS A 212 -0.29 -26.86 -11.25
N SER A 213 -0.77 -25.65 -10.95
CA SER A 213 -2.15 -25.40 -10.56
C SER A 213 -3.12 -25.71 -11.69
N GLU A 214 -2.81 -25.32 -12.93
CA GLU A 214 -3.60 -25.68 -14.12
C GLU A 214 -3.65 -27.20 -14.34
N ALA A 215 -2.52 -27.89 -14.21
CA ALA A 215 -2.47 -29.35 -14.34
C ALA A 215 -3.34 -30.06 -13.29
N VAL A 216 -3.33 -29.57 -12.04
CA VAL A 216 -4.19 -30.11 -10.97
C VAL A 216 -5.67 -29.81 -11.25
N GLN A 217 -6.00 -28.61 -11.72
CA GLN A 217 -7.38 -28.25 -12.10
C GLN A 217 -7.90 -29.12 -13.26
N ALA A 218 -7.07 -29.38 -14.27
CA ALA A 218 -7.43 -30.26 -15.39
C ALA A 218 -7.65 -31.72 -14.95
N ALA A 219 -6.80 -32.24 -14.05
CA ALA A 219 -6.97 -33.58 -13.51
C ALA A 219 -8.26 -33.70 -12.69
N LEU A 220 -8.60 -32.70 -11.87
CA LEU A 220 -9.85 -32.66 -11.11
C LEU A 220 -11.08 -32.64 -12.03
N GLY A 221 -11.05 -31.82 -13.09
CA GLY A 221 -12.13 -31.77 -14.08
C GLY A 221 -12.30 -33.04 -14.92
N SER A 222 -11.31 -33.94 -14.93
CA SER A 222 -11.44 -35.27 -15.55
C SER A 222 -12.06 -36.34 -14.64
N LEU A 223 -12.11 -36.07 -13.33
CA LEU A 223 -12.65 -36.97 -12.30
C LEU A 223 -14.11 -36.63 -11.92
N THR A 224 -14.60 -35.45 -12.29
CA THR A 224 -15.97 -34.96 -12.07
C THR A 224 -16.70 -34.77 -13.38
#